data_AF-A0A484MVW4-F1
#
_entry.id   AF-A0A484MVW4-F1
#
_cell.length_a   1.000
_cell.length_b   1.000
_cell.length_c   1.000
_cell.angle_alpha   90.00
_cell.angle_beta   90.00
_cell.angle_gamma   90.00
#
_symmetry.space_group_name_H-M   'P 1'
#
loop_
_entity.id
_entity.type
_entity.pdbx_description
1 polymer ?
#
loop_
_entity_poly.entity_id
_entity_poly.type
_entity_poly.pdbx_seq_one_letter_code
_entity_poly.pdbx_strand_id
1 'polypeptide(L)'
;MILGFILEQGFLRAIVSFVTMQFQLCTMFFTFSLGTRTHYFGRTILHGGARYQATGRGFIVRHIKFSESYRLYARSHFAKGMEVVLLLVVHLAYGFSTGAFSYILLTISSWFLAISWLFAPYLFNPSGFEWQKTVEDFRDWTNWLLYRGGIGVKGEESWEAWWDEELAHVRTLGGRLMETILSLRFCIFQYGILYKLHL
;
A
#
# COMPACT_ATOMS: atom_id res chain seq x y z
N MET A 1 -13.39 -8.56 17.80
CA MET A 1 -14.53 -7.97 17.07
C MET A 1 -15.77 -8.85 17.17
N ILE A 2 -15.77 -10.09 16.64
CA ILE A 2 -16.94 -10.99 16.70
C ILE A 2 -17.36 -11.32 18.15
N LEU A 3 -16.40 -11.62 19.03
CA LEU A 3 -16.69 -11.92 20.43
C LEU A 3 -17.42 -10.77 21.15
N GLY A 4 -17.03 -9.52 20.88
CA GLY A 4 -17.70 -8.34 21.43
C GLY A 4 -19.15 -8.24 20.96
N PHE A 5 -19.40 -8.42 19.65
CA PHE A 5 -20.76 -8.43 19.12
C PHE A 5 -21.62 -9.58 19.66
N ILE A 6 -21.04 -10.76 19.90
CA ILE A 6 -21.78 -11.88 20.50
C ILE A 6 -22.25 -11.50 21.91
N LEU A 7 -21.38 -10.86 22.69
CA LEU A 7 -21.70 -10.43 24.06
C LEU A 7 -22.72 -9.28 24.08
N GLU A 8 -22.63 -8.33 23.16
CA GLU A 8 -23.48 -7.13 23.14
C GLU A 8 -24.84 -7.33 22.46
N GLN A 9 -24.90 -8.13 21.39
CA GLN A 9 -26.05 -8.20 20.48
C GLN A 9 -26.64 -9.61 20.36
N GLY A 10 -25.97 -10.63 20.92
CA GLY A 10 -26.34 -12.04 20.77
C GLY A 10 -25.79 -12.68 19.50
N PHE A 11 -25.70 -14.02 19.49
CA PHE A 11 -24.99 -14.79 18.47
C PHE A 11 -25.47 -14.56 17.03
N LEU A 12 -26.78 -14.64 16.78
CA LEU A 12 -27.32 -14.50 15.41
C LEU A 12 -27.09 -13.09 14.85
N ARG A 13 -27.32 -12.04 15.66
CA ARG A 13 -27.09 -10.66 15.24
C ARG A 13 -25.60 -10.42 14.99
N ALA A 14 -24.72 -10.99 15.82
CA ALA A 14 -23.28 -10.90 15.61
C ALA A 14 -22.83 -11.51 14.27
N ILE A 15 -23.40 -12.65 13.85
CA ILE A 15 -23.10 -13.26 12.54
C ILE A 15 -23.57 -12.34 11.41
N VAL A 16 -24.82 -11.85 11.46
CA VAL A 16 -25.36 -10.96 10.42
C VAL A 16 -24.52 -9.68 10.31
N SER A 17 -24.19 -9.06 11.44
CA SER A 17 -23.33 -7.87 11.50
C SER A 17 -21.94 -8.17 10.91
N PHE A 18 -21.32 -9.30 11.28
CA PHE A 18 -20.02 -9.69 10.75
C PHE A 18 -20.05 -9.87 9.23
N VAL A 19 -21.03 -10.59 8.69
CA VAL A 19 -21.19 -10.81 7.25
C VAL A 19 -21.43 -9.48 6.52
N THR A 20 -22.24 -8.59 7.10
CA THR A 20 -22.48 -7.25 6.56
C THR A 20 -21.18 -6.43 6.48
N MET A 21 -20.35 -6.49 7.52
CA MET A 21 -19.03 -5.83 7.52
C MET A 21 -18.09 -6.41 6.44
N GLN A 22 -18.16 -7.72 6.16
CA GLN A 22 -17.38 -8.31 5.08
C GLN A 22 -17.82 -7.77 3.70
N PHE A 23 -19.13 -7.62 3.47
CA PHE A 23 -19.64 -7.00 2.24
C PHE A 23 -19.24 -5.52 2.11
N GLN A 24 -19.04 -4.82 3.23
CA GLN A 24 -18.47 -3.47 3.28
C GLN A 24 -16.94 -3.45 3.15
N LEU A 25 -16.31 -4.59 2.82
CA LEU A 25 -14.88 -4.74 2.61
C LEU A 25 -14.02 -4.43 3.84
N CYS A 26 -14.54 -4.66 5.05
CA CYS A 26 -13.83 -4.29 6.29
C CYS A 26 -12.45 -4.95 6.42
N THR A 27 -12.29 -6.17 5.90
CA THR A 27 -11.01 -6.91 5.96
C THR A 27 -9.96 -6.27 5.05
N MET A 28 -10.37 -5.76 3.88
CA MET A 28 -9.50 -5.01 2.98
C MET A 28 -9.10 -3.68 3.62
N PHE A 29 -10.07 -2.94 4.17
CA PHE A 29 -9.83 -1.68 4.89
C PHE A 29 -8.87 -1.88 6.06
N PHE A 30 -9.08 -2.92 6.87
CA PHE A 30 -8.23 -3.23 8.01
C PHE A 30 -6.80 -3.54 7.58
N THR A 31 -6.62 -4.36 6.54
CA THR A 31 -5.31 -4.73 6.00
C THR A 31 -4.55 -3.50 5.49
N PHE A 32 -5.25 -2.59 4.81
CA PHE A 32 -4.70 -1.32 4.34
C PHE A 32 -4.37 -0.36 5.51
N SER A 33 -5.28 -0.20 6.47
CA SER A 33 -5.08 0.66 7.64
C SER A 33 -3.90 0.19 8.49
N LEU A 34 -3.76 -1.12 8.69
CA LEU A 34 -2.63 -1.71 9.40
C LEU A 34 -1.32 -1.44 8.64
N GLY A 35 -1.30 -1.62 7.32
CA GLY A 35 -0.14 -1.30 6.47
C GLY A 35 0.32 0.15 6.62
N THR A 36 -0.62 1.09 6.64
CA THR A 36 -0.37 2.51 6.89
C THR A 36 0.30 2.72 8.24
N ARG A 37 -0.29 2.19 9.32
CA ARG A 37 0.23 2.34 10.69
C ARG A 37 1.62 1.74 10.81
N THR A 38 1.82 0.50 10.34
CA THR A 38 3.11 -0.17 10.41
C THR A 38 4.19 0.57 9.63
N HIS A 39 3.89 1.09 8.44
CA HIS A 39 4.87 1.82 7.64
C HIS A 39 5.33 3.11 8.35
N TYR A 40 4.40 3.97 8.76
CA TYR A 40 4.76 5.26 9.36
C TYR A 40 5.31 5.13 10.77
N PHE A 41 4.83 4.15 11.55
CA PHE A 41 5.41 3.80 12.83
C PHE A 41 6.86 3.32 12.67
N GLY A 42 7.11 2.39 11.75
CA GLY A 42 8.45 1.89 11.44
C GLY A 42 9.39 2.99 10.94
N ARG A 43 8.90 3.87 10.05
CA ARG A 43 9.68 5.03 9.56
C ARG A 43 10.09 5.96 10.70
N THR A 44 9.19 6.21 11.65
CA THR A 44 9.47 7.04 12.82
C THR A 44 10.53 6.40 13.72
N ILE A 45 10.50 5.08 13.90
CA ILE A 45 11.51 4.36 14.69
C ILE A 45 12.88 4.39 14.00
N LEU A 46 12.92 4.16 12.68
CA LEU A 46 14.18 4.02 11.94
C LEU A 46 14.84 5.35 11.63
N HIS A 47 14.04 6.36 11.27
CA HIS A 47 14.53 7.62 10.71
C HIS A 47 14.07 8.85 11.50
N GLY A 48 13.15 8.72 12.45
CA GLY A 48 12.52 9.85 13.11
C GLY A 48 11.62 10.68 12.18
N GLY A 49 11.45 11.96 12.51
CA GLY A 49 10.78 12.93 11.64
C GLY A 49 9.27 12.73 11.51
N ALA A 50 8.58 12.46 12.62
CA ALA A 50 7.11 12.40 12.63
C ALA A 50 6.52 13.69 12.05
N ARG A 51 5.62 13.54 11.06
CA ARG A 51 4.91 14.66 10.43
C ARG A 51 3.43 14.55 10.79
N TYR A 52 2.85 15.67 11.19
CA TYR A 52 1.40 15.76 11.36
C TYR A 52 0.77 15.96 9.99
N GLN A 53 -0.14 15.05 9.63
CA GLN A 53 -1.00 15.23 8.47
C GLN A 53 -2.36 15.73 8.95
N ALA A 54 -2.72 16.95 8.55
CA ALA A 54 -3.98 17.54 8.94
C ALA A 54 -5.13 16.73 8.34
N THR A 55 -6.04 16.23 9.18
CA THR A 55 -7.20 15.45 8.75
C THR A 55 -8.34 16.29 8.17
N GLY A 56 -8.16 17.61 8.09
CA GLY A 56 -9.18 18.55 7.62
C GLY A 56 -10.44 18.59 8.52
N ARG A 57 -11.18 19.69 8.48
CA ARG A 57 -12.57 19.73 8.96
C ARG A 57 -13.44 19.97 7.74
N GLY A 58 -13.99 18.89 7.16
CA GLY A 58 -14.78 18.96 5.93
C GLY A 58 -15.71 17.76 5.80
N PHE A 59 -16.53 17.76 4.75
CA PHE A 59 -17.37 16.61 4.41
C PHE A 59 -16.50 15.38 4.12
N ILE A 60 -16.80 14.28 4.82
CA ILE A 60 -16.04 13.01 4.79
C ILE A 60 -16.05 12.36 3.39
N VAL A 61 -17.00 12.75 2.54
CA VAL A 61 -17.18 12.23 1.17
C VAL A 61 -16.47 13.15 0.17
N ARG A 62 -15.14 13.23 0.24
CA ARG A 62 -14.33 13.97 -0.74
C ARG A 62 -13.56 13.00 -1.62
N HIS A 63 -13.66 13.18 -2.93
CA HIS A 63 -12.83 12.49 -3.90
C HIS A 63 -11.36 12.95 -3.77
N ILE A 64 -10.44 11.99 -3.68
CA ILE A 64 -8.99 12.22 -3.65
C ILE A 64 -8.43 11.98 -5.04
N LYS A 65 -7.62 12.92 -5.55
CA LYS A 65 -7.01 12.80 -6.88
C LYS A 65 -5.96 11.68 -6.92
N PHE A 66 -5.76 11.05 -8.07
CA PHE A 66 -4.73 10.03 -8.25
C PHE A 66 -3.31 10.49 -7.88
N SER A 67 -2.93 11.73 -8.16
CA SER A 67 -1.64 12.30 -7.72
C SER A 67 -1.50 12.34 -6.20
N GLU A 68 -2.55 12.73 -5.50
CA GLU A 68 -2.56 12.75 -4.03
C GLU A 68 -2.53 11.33 -3.45
N SER A 69 -3.35 10.41 -3.96
CA SER A 69 -3.31 8.99 -3.57
C SER A 69 -1.93 8.37 -3.78
N TYR A 70 -1.30 8.66 -4.92
CA TYR A 70 0.05 8.18 -5.21
C TYR A 70 1.06 8.73 -4.19
N ARG A 71 1.07 10.04 -3.93
CA ARG A 71 1.99 10.65 -2.97
C ARG A 71 1.85 10.09 -1.56
N LEU A 72 0.64 9.80 -1.12
CA LEU A 72 0.37 9.25 0.21
C LEU A 72 0.75 7.76 0.31
N TYR A 73 0.49 6.98 -0.73
CA TYR A 73 0.54 5.51 -0.63
C TYR A 73 1.63 4.83 -1.44
N ALA A 74 2.42 5.56 -2.26
CA ALA A 74 3.45 4.97 -3.11
C ALA A 74 4.47 4.12 -2.34
N ARG A 75 5.08 4.66 -1.27
CA ARG A 75 6.11 3.95 -0.47
C ARG A 75 5.53 3.04 0.59
N SER A 76 4.36 3.37 1.13
CA SER A 76 3.73 2.62 2.20
C SER A 76 3.03 1.35 1.70
N HIS A 77 2.40 1.41 0.52
CA HIS A 77 1.56 0.35 -0.04
C HIS A 77 1.97 -0.04 -1.45
N PHE A 78 1.99 0.88 -2.43
CA PHE A 78 2.10 0.48 -3.84
C PHE A 78 3.41 -0.25 -4.16
N ALA A 79 4.55 0.29 -3.74
CA ALA A 79 5.84 -0.37 -3.97
C ALA A 79 5.88 -1.77 -3.34
N LYS A 80 5.46 -1.88 -2.07
CA LYS A 80 5.44 -3.17 -1.36
C LYS A 80 4.42 -4.16 -1.92
N GLY A 81 3.26 -3.67 -2.36
CA GLY A 81 2.23 -4.47 -3.02
C GLY A 81 2.75 -5.04 -4.33
N MET A 82 3.42 -4.22 -5.14
CA MET A 82 4.07 -4.65 -6.37
C MET A 82 5.20 -5.66 -6.12
N GLU A 83 6.01 -5.47 -5.06
CA GLU A 83 7.03 -6.44 -4.63
C GLU A 83 6.40 -7.81 -4.30
N VAL A 84 5.30 -7.82 -3.54
CA VAL A 84 4.57 -9.06 -3.20
C VAL A 84 3.99 -9.72 -4.45
N VAL A 85 3.36 -8.95 -5.35
CA VAL A 85 2.84 -9.48 -6.63
C VAL A 85 3.97 -10.12 -7.45
N LEU A 86 5.12 -9.45 -7.56
CA LEU A 86 6.26 -9.97 -8.30
C LEU A 86 6.75 -11.30 -7.72
N LEU A 87 6.87 -11.41 -6.39
CA LEU A 87 7.25 -12.66 -5.73
C LEU A 87 6.22 -13.77 -5.95
N LEU A 88 4.92 -13.45 -5.95
CA LEU A 88 3.84 -14.41 -6.22
C LEU A 88 3.86 -14.92 -7.67
N VAL A 89 4.20 -14.05 -8.62
CA VAL A 89 4.39 -14.40 -10.04
C VAL A 89 5.61 -15.29 -10.22
N VAL A 90 6.74 -14.97 -9.58
CA VAL A 90 7.93 -15.85 -9.58
C VAL A 90 7.59 -17.21 -8.97
N HIS A 91 6.87 -17.24 -7.85
CA HIS A 91 6.42 -18.49 -7.24
C HIS A 91 5.47 -19.28 -8.14
N LEU A 92 4.59 -18.61 -8.88
CA LEU A 92 3.73 -19.28 -9.86
C LEU A 92 4.54 -19.90 -11.01
N ALA A 93 5.52 -19.17 -11.53
CA ALA A 93 6.34 -19.61 -12.67
C ALA A 93 7.24 -20.80 -12.33
N TYR A 94 7.86 -20.80 -11.15
CA TYR A 94 8.88 -21.81 -10.77
C TYR A 94 8.42 -22.80 -9.69
N GLY A 95 7.34 -22.50 -8.97
CA GLY A 95 6.87 -23.30 -7.82
C GLY A 95 5.77 -24.31 -8.15
N PHE A 96 5.31 -24.40 -9.40
CA PHE A 96 4.12 -25.16 -9.80
C PHE A 96 4.23 -26.70 -9.65
N SER A 97 5.39 -27.22 -9.22
CA SER A 97 5.66 -28.66 -9.08
C SER A 97 4.70 -29.42 -8.15
N THR A 98 4.02 -28.74 -7.21
CA THR A 98 3.12 -29.35 -6.21
C THR A 98 1.64 -29.32 -6.60
N GLY A 99 1.30 -28.76 -7.78
CA GLY A 99 -0.07 -28.66 -8.28
C GLY A 99 -0.81 -27.38 -7.89
N ALA A 100 -1.84 -27.04 -8.66
CA ALA A 100 -2.54 -25.75 -8.56
C ALA A 100 -3.22 -25.52 -7.20
N PHE A 101 -3.78 -26.56 -6.58
CA PHE A 101 -4.50 -26.44 -5.30
C PHE A 101 -3.56 -26.02 -4.16
N SER A 102 -2.37 -26.62 -4.08
CA SER A 102 -1.36 -26.27 -3.09
C SER A 102 -0.86 -24.84 -3.25
N TYR A 103 -0.62 -24.40 -4.50
CA TYR A 103 -0.25 -23.02 -4.78
C TYR A 103 -1.31 -22.03 -4.29
N ILE A 104 -2.59 -22.25 -4.62
CA ILE A 104 -3.69 -21.36 -4.22
C ILE A 104 -3.78 -21.28 -2.70
N LEU A 105 -3.78 -22.42 -2.01
CA LEU A 105 -3.91 -22.48 -0.55
C LEU A 105 -2.76 -21.73 0.15
N LEU A 106 -1.55 -21.81 -0.37
CA LEU A 106 -0.37 -21.14 0.19
C LEU A 106 -0.33 -19.63 -0.11
N THR A 107 -0.88 -19.19 -1.24
CA THR A 107 -0.70 -17.80 -1.74
C THR A 107 -1.93 -16.92 -1.62
N ILE A 108 -3.11 -17.46 -1.36
CA ILE A 108 -4.37 -16.69 -1.35
C ILE A 108 -4.34 -15.50 -0.37
N SER A 109 -3.72 -15.66 0.80
CA SER A 109 -3.57 -14.59 1.78
C SER A 109 -2.63 -13.48 1.30
N SER A 110 -1.52 -13.84 0.63
CA SER A 110 -0.59 -12.89 0.03
C SER A 110 -1.19 -12.14 -1.16
N TRP A 111 -1.98 -12.82 -1.99
CA TRP A 111 -2.76 -12.18 -3.05
C TRP A 111 -3.77 -11.21 -2.49
N PHE A 112 -4.52 -11.61 -1.45
CA PHE A 112 -5.47 -10.75 -0.78
C PHE A 112 -4.79 -9.51 -0.17
N LEU A 113 -3.63 -9.67 0.48
CA LEU A 113 -2.82 -8.57 1.00
C LEU A 113 -2.40 -7.60 -0.11
N ALA A 114 -1.84 -8.12 -1.20
CA ALA A 114 -1.37 -7.32 -2.32
C ALA A 114 -2.49 -6.53 -2.98
N ILE A 115 -3.63 -7.19 -3.26
CA ILE A 115 -4.82 -6.53 -3.82
C ILE A 115 -5.33 -5.46 -2.87
N SER A 116 -5.38 -5.74 -1.57
CA SER A 116 -5.80 -4.76 -0.57
C SER A 116 -4.92 -3.52 -0.58
N TRP A 117 -3.59 -3.67 -0.67
CA TRP A 117 -2.66 -2.55 -0.69
C TRP A 117 -2.72 -1.73 -1.99
N LEU A 118 -2.94 -2.37 -3.13
CA LEU A 118 -2.99 -1.69 -4.43
C LEU A 118 -4.35 -1.01 -4.68
N PHE A 119 -5.46 -1.64 -4.30
CA PHE A 119 -6.79 -1.20 -4.73
C PHE A 119 -7.61 -0.50 -3.64
N ALA A 120 -7.30 -0.65 -2.35
CA ALA A 120 -8.07 0.00 -1.29
C ALA A 120 -8.15 1.54 -1.43
N PRO A 121 -7.08 2.28 -1.79
CA PRO A 121 -7.18 3.72 -2.01
C PRO A 121 -8.22 4.11 -3.06
N TYR A 122 -8.47 3.26 -4.05
CA TYR A 122 -9.43 3.50 -5.13
C TYR A 122 -10.84 3.03 -4.75
N LEU A 123 -10.94 1.86 -4.10
CA LEU A 123 -12.20 1.26 -3.67
C LEU A 123 -12.93 2.10 -2.62
N PHE A 124 -12.18 2.74 -1.72
CA PHE A 124 -12.73 3.61 -0.68
C PHE A 124 -12.73 5.09 -1.06
N ASN A 125 -12.44 5.42 -2.33
CA ASN A 125 -12.51 6.79 -2.83
C ASN A 125 -13.88 7.08 -3.46
N PRO A 126 -14.67 8.04 -2.94
CA PRO A 126 -15.92 8.45 -3.57
C PRO A 126 -15.70 8.82 -5.04
N SER A 127 -16.57 8.39 -5.96
CA SER A 127 -16.38 8.57 -7.42
C SER A 127 -15.08 7.99 -8.00
N GLY A 128 -14.38 7.09 -7.29
CA GLY A 128 -13.10 6.52 -7.73
C GLY A 128 -13.17 5.75 -9.07
N PHE A 129 -14.34 5.23 -9.43
CA PHE A 129 -14.60 4.48 -10.67
C PHE A 129 -15.53 5.21 -11.65
N GLU A 130 -15.85 6.47 -11.38
CA GLU A 130 -16.64 7.27 -12.31
C GLU A 130 -15.75 7.62 -13.52
N TRP A 131 -16.12 7.14 -14.72
CA TRP A 131 -15.25 7.21 -15.90
C TRP A 131 -14.70 8.61 -16.17
N GLN A 132 -15.55 9.63 -16.14
CA GLN A 132 -15.13 11.02 -16.38
C GLN A 132 -14.08 11.46 -15.35
N LYS A 133 -14.29 11.14 -14.08
CA LYS A 133 -13.33 11.44 -13.00
C LYS A 133 -12.04 10.66 -13.15
N THR A 134 -12.11 9.37 -13.45
CA THR A 134 -10.92 8.56 -13.68
C THR A 134 -10.05 9.12 -14.82
N VAL A 135 -10.66 9.57 -15.91
CA VAL A 135 -9.91 10.17 -17.05
C VAL A 135 -9.31 11.53 -16.66
N GLU A 136 -10.07 12.39 -15.97
CA GLU A 136 -9.58 13.68 -15.44
C GLU A 136 -8.38 13.47 -14.52
N ASP A 137 -8.52 12.57 -13.55
CA ASP A 137 -7.48 12.25 -12.57
C ASP A 137 -6.24 11.63 -13.20
N PHE A 138 -6.41 10.76 -14.20
CA PHE A 138 -5.29 10.17 -14.91
C PHE A 138 -4.51 11.23 -15.69
N ARG A 139 -5.20 12.18 -16.33
CA ARG A 139 -4.57 13.32 -17.00
C ARG A 139 -3.82 14.21 -16.00
N ASP A 140 -4.47 14.56 -14.89
CA ASP A 140 -3.86 15.38 -13.83
C ASP A 140 -2.62 14.69 -13.22
N TRP A 141 -2.70 13.37 -12.98
CA TRP A 141 -1.59 12.55 -12.51
C TRP A 141 -0.44 12.51 -13.51
N THR A 142 -0.73 12.33 -14.79
CA THR A 142 0.28 12.31 -15.85
C THR A 142 0.98 13.66 -15.98
N ASN A 143 0.23 14.76 -15.90
CA ASN A 143 0.79 16.11 -15.89
C ASN A 143 1.69 16.32 -14.67
N TRP A 144 1.25 15.93 -13.47
CA TRP A 144 2.07 15.99 -12.25
C TRP A 144 3.35 15.15 -12.35
N LEU A 145 3.27 13.97 -12.97
CA LEU A 145 4.40 13.07 -13.17
C LEU A 145 5.44 13.65 -14.13
N LEU A 146 4.98 14.27 -15.22
CA LEU A 146 5.83 14.78 -16.30
C LEU A 146 6.22 16.26 -16.14
N TYR A 147 5.65 16.96 -15.16
CA TYR A 147 6.00 18.34 -14.87
C TYR A 147 7.45 18.42 -14.40
N ARG A 148 8.32 18.92 -15.28
CA ARG A 148 9.71 19.22 -14.95
C ARG A 148 9.72 20.32 -13.90
N GLY A 149 10.31 20.04 -12.75
CA GLY A 149 10.27 20.92 -11.60
C GLY A 149 11.01 22.24 -11.80
N GLY A 150 11.20 22.94 -10.68
CA GLY A 150 11.89 24.22 -10.60
C GLY A 150 12.24 24.53 -9.15
N ILE A 151 13.04 25.58 -8.93
CA ILE A 151 13.42 25.99 -7.56
C ILE A 151 12.17 26.41 -6.79
N GLY A 152 11.88 25.71 -5.69
CA GLY A 152 10.74 26.01 -4.80
C GLY A 152 9.41 25.37 -5.20
N VAL A 153 9.39 24.50 -6.22
CA VAL A 153 8.18 23.71 -6.57
C VAL A 153 7.88 22.73 -5.45
N LYS A 154 6.60 22.61 -5.07
CA LYS A 154 6.15 21.70 -4.01
C LYS A 154 5.90 20.31 -4.57
N GLY A 155 5.99 19.29 -3.71
CA GLY A 155 5.63 17.92 -4.08
C GLY A 155 4.18 17.75 -4.56
N GLU A 156 3.29 18.69 -4.23
CA GLU A 156 1.91 18.68 -4.74
C GLU A 156 1.81 18.92 -6.25
N GLU A 157 2.80 19.60 -6.83
CA GLU A 157 2.79 20.10 -8.21
C GLU A 157 3.70 19.29 -9.14
N SER A 158 4.77 18.69 -8.61
CA SER A 158 5.71 17.87 -9.39
C SER A 158 6.08 16.58 -8.68
N TRP A 159 6.18 15.49 -9.45
CA TRP A 159 6.73 14.22 -8.97
C TRP A 159 8.17 14.35 -8.50
N GLU A 160 9.00 15.13 -9.19
CA GLU A 160 10.40 15.32 -8.84
C GLU A 160 10.55 15.94 -7.45
N ALA A 161 9.82 17.04 -7.20
CA ALA A 161 9.80 17.70 -5.90
C ALA A 161 9.28 16.77 -4.80
N TRP A 162 8.22 15.99 -5.07
CA TRP A 162 7.69 15.02 -4.11
C TRP A 162 8.70 13.92 -3.80
N TRP A 163 9.39 13.41 -4.80
CA TRP A 163 10.40 12.37 -4.64
C TRP A 163 11.54 12.82 -3.74
N ASP A 164 11.99 14.06 -3.92
CA ASP A 164 13.00 14.70 -3.07
C ASP A 164 12.53 14.90 -1.62
N GLU A 165 11.28 15.36 -1.44
CA GLU A 165 10.66 15.50 -0.11
C GLU A 165 10.51 14.14 0.60
N GLU A 166 10.16 13.10 -0.15
CA GLU A 166 9.95 11.75 0.37
C GLU A 166 11.29 11.10 0.77
N LEU A 167 12.36 11.31 -0.02
CA LEU A 167 13.71 10.83 0.26
C LEU A 167 14.50 11.69 1.26
N ALA A 168 13.92 12.76 1.80
CA ALA A 168 14.62 13.66 2.72
C ALA A 168 15.30 12.94 3.91
N HIS A 169 14.71 11.85 4.42
CA HIS A 169 15.27 11.05 5.51
C HIS A 169 16.59 10.34 5.16
N VAL A 170 16.78 9.97 3.88
CA VAL A 170 17.98 9.29 3.35
C VAL A 170 19.16 10.25 3.19
N ARG A 171 18.90 11.56 3.23
CA ARG A 171 19.97 12.57 3.13
C ARG A 171 20.87 12.58 4.37
N THR A 172 20.40 12.05 5.49
CA THR A 172 21.21 11.86 6.70
C THR A 172 22.12 10.63 6.57
N LEU A 173 23.31 10.66 7.18
CA LEU A 173 24.21 9.50 7.19
C LEU A 173 23.57 8.28 7.85
N GLY A 174 22.88 8.48 8.98
CA GLY A 174 22.17 7.41 9.69
C GLY A 174 21.04 6.80 8.87
N GLY A 175 20.20 7.63 8.25
CA GLY A 175 19.11 7.17 7.40
C GLY A 175 19.62 6.41 6.16
N ARG A 176 20.71 6.89 5.54
CA ARG A 176 21.36 6.20 4.41
C ARG A 176 21.89 4.83 4.81
N LEU A 177 22.56 4.74 5.96
CA LEU A 177 23.09 3.46 6.48
C LEU A 177 21.95 2.49 6.75
N MET A 178 20.88 2.93 7.42
CA MET A 178 19.71 2.09 7.67
C MET A 178 19.02 1.60 6.40
N GLU A 179 18.77 2.50 5.43
CA GLU A 179 18.17 2.10 4.15
C GLU A 179 19.08 1.15 3.37
N THR A 180 20.40 1.30 3.45
CA THR A 180 21.35 0.37 2.83
C THR A 180 21.22 -1.02 3.46
N ILE A 181 21.23 -1.12 4.79
CA ILE A 181 21.05 -2.39 5.52
C ILE A 181 19.71 -3.02 5.15
N LEU A 182 18.63 -2.25 5.15
CA LEU A 182 17.30 -2.75 4.79
C LEU A 182 17.23 -3.19 3.33
N SER A 183 17.96 -2.55 2.43
CA SER A 183 18.00 -2.91 1.01
C SER A 183 18.79 -4.18 0.74
N LEU A 184 19.78 -4.52 1.57
CA LEU A 184 20.52 -5.79 1.48
C LEU A 184 19.61 -7.02 1.58
N ARG A 185 18.42 -6.90 2.18
CA ARG A 185 17.43 -7.98 2.21
C ARG A 185 17.09 -8.50 0.81
N PHE A 186 17.08 -7.63 -0.20
CA PHE A 186 16.76 -8.03 -1.57
C PHE A 186 17.87 -8.91 -2.16
N CYS A 187 19.13 -8.63 -1.84
CA CYS A 187 20.26 -9.48 -2.23
C CYS A 187 20.16 -10.88 -1.59
N ILE A 188 19.78 -10.93 -0.30
CA ILE A 188 19.58 -12.20 0.42
C ILE A 188 18.43 -12.99 -0.21
N PHE A 189 17.30 -12.35 -0.51
CA PHE A 189 16.18 -13.01 -1.17
C PHE A 189 16.54 -13.52 -2.56
N GLN A 190 17.23 -12.71 -3.36
CA GLN A 190 17.68 -13.12 -4.69
C GLN A 190 18.63 -14.31 -4.63
N TYR A 191 19.61 -14.28 -3.73
CA TYR A 191 20.52 -15.41 -3.50
C TYR A 191 19.75 -16.68 -3.09
N GLY A 192 18.82 -16.56 -2.14
CA GLY A 192 18.01 -17.70 -1.69
C GLY A 192 17.14 -18.30 -2.81
N ILE A 193 16.56 -17.46 -3.66
CA ILE A 193 15.78 -17.90 -4.83
C ILE A 193 16.68 -18.65 -5.81
N LEU A 194 17.84 -18.09 -6.20
CA LEU A 194 18.77 -18.74 -7.13
C LEU A 194 19.27 -20.09 -6.58
N TYR A 195 19.73 -20.09 -5.33
CA TYR A 195 20.22 -21.29 -4.66
C TYR A 195 19.16 -22.40 -4.63
N LYS A 196 17.90 -22.05 -4.34
CA LYS A 196 16.84 -23.06 -4.25
C LYS A 196 16.32 -23.53 -5.61
N LEU A 197 16.32 -22.65 -6.60
CA LEU A 197 15.91 -22.96 -7.97
C LEU A 197 16.99 -23.67 -8.80
N HIS A 198 18.21 -23.83 -8.26
CA HIS A 198 19.36 -24.42 -8.98
C HIS A 198 19.59 -23.79 -10.36
N LEU A 199 19.38 -22.47 -10.46
CA LEU A 199 19.71 -21.66 -11.63
C LEU A 199 21.19 -21.28 -11.64
#